data_AF-A0A9P4LHZ8-F1
#
_entry.id   AF-A0A9P4LHZ8-F1
#
_cell.length_a   1.000
_cell.length_b   1.000
_cell.length_c   1.000
_cell.angle_alpha   90.00
_cell.angle_beta   90.00
_cell.angle_gamma   90.00
#
_symmetry.space_group_name_H-M   'P 1'
#
loop_
_entity.id
_entity.type
_entity.pdbx_description
1 polymer ?
#
loop_
_entity_poly.entity_id
_entity_poly.type
_entity_poly.pdbx_seq_one_letter_code
_entity_poly.pdbx_strand_id
1 'polypeptide(L)'
;MALGTTLPAWPALVFAYFEPISLVLGFYTALSNPSAFVTAQIPTTSSTLTPVPPSALILANTLGNIYALLAGLAVVCTFITREPRVTWWYLFFVACGDIGHLYASYAVMGRDVFLDVGGWNAMVWGNVGVTAFLHVNRGLTIVGAFGKSGAG
;
A
#
# COMPACT_ATOMS: atom_id res chain seq x y z
N MET A 1 23.60 4.51 8.59
CA MET A 1 22.22 4.98 8.88
C MET A 1 21.94 6.24 8.08
N ALA A 2 20.79 6.32 7.40
CA ALA A 2 20.33 7.52 6.70
C ALA A 2 18.96 7.95 7.25
N LEU A 3 18.72 9.26 7.34
CA LEU A 3 17.45 9.85 7.83
C LEU A 3 17.00 9.29 9.20
N GLY A 4 17.95 8.91 10.06
CA GLY A 4 17.66 8.34 11.38
C GLY A 4 17.23 6.87 11.39
N THR A 5 17.24 6.18 10.24
CA THR A 5 16.78 4.79 10.08
C THR A 5 17.93 3.80 9.83
N THR A 6 17.60 2.50 9.88
CA THR A 6 18.50 1.38 9.51
C THR A 6 18.61 1.18 7.99
N LEU A 7 17.80 1.90 7.21
CA LEU A 7 17.72 1.79 5.75
C LEU A 7 18.70 2.74 5.05
N PRO A 8 19.08 2.45 3.79
CA PRO A 8 19.71 3.42 2.91
C PRO A 8 18.77 4.60 2.60
N ALA A 9 19.31 5.72 2.12
CA ALA A 9 18.58 6.99 2.01
C ALA A 9 17.29 6.90 1.19
N TRP A 10 17.32 6.26 0.01
CA TRP A 10 16.14 6.12 -0.83
C TRP A 10 15.06 5.21 -0.21
N PRO A 11 15.36 3.96 0.21
CA PRO A 11 14.40 3.14 0.93
C PRO A 11 13.87 3.78 2.22
N ALA A 12 14.69 4.58 2.93
CA ALA A 12 14.24 5.33 4.09
C ALA A 12 13.17 6.37 3.71
N LEU A 13 13.39 7.16 2.65
CA LEU A 13 12.37 8.10 2.16
C LEU A 13 11.06 7.40 1.79
N VAL A 14 11.16 6.25 1.11
CA VAL A 14 9.98 5.52 0.64
C VAL A 14 9.22 4.85 1.80
N PHE A 15 9.89 4.05 2.62
CA PHE A 15 9.22 3.18 3.61
C PHE A 15 9.07 3.78 5.00
N ALA A 16 9.88 4.78 5.36
CA ALA A 16 9.76 5.44 6.66
C ALA A 16 8.88 6.70 6.61
N TYR A 17 8.63 7.25 5.43
CA TYR A 17 7.84 8.48 5.27
C TYR A 17 6.71 8.34 4.26
N PHE A 18 7.03 8.06 2.99
CA PHE A 18 6.02 8.05 1.93
C PHE A 18 4.94 6.96 2.16
N GLU A 19 5.34 5.73 2.48
CA GLU A 19 4.42 4.63 2.76
C GLU A 19 3.47 4.95 3.94
N PRO A 20 3.94 5.30 5.16
CA PRO A 20 3.06 5.69 6.26
C PRO A 20 2.08 6.82 5.90
N ILE A 21 2.55 7.85 5.18
CA ILE A 21 1.69 8.97 4.77
C ILE A 21 0.62 8.48 3.79
N SER A 22 0.99 7.66 2.80
CA SER A 22 0.05 7.10 1.82
C SER A 22 -1.02 6.24 2.49
N LEU A 23 -0.64 5.47 3.52
CA LEU A 23 -1.56 4.63 4.30
C LEU A 23 -2.52 5.48 5.15
N VAL A 24 -2.05 6.58 5.75
CA VAL A 24 -2.91 7.53 6.47
C VAL A 24 -3.92 8.19 5.51
N LEU A 25 -3.50 8.55 4.29
CA LEU A 25 -4.41 9.06 3.27
C LEU A 25 -5.42 7.98 2.82
N GLY A 26 -4.98 6.73 2.66
CA GLY A 26 -5.86 5.58 2.40
C GLY A 26 -6.90 5.39 3.50
N PHE A 27 -6.49 5.44 4.77
CA PHE A 27 -7.39 5.40 5.92
C PHE A 27 -8.43 6.52 5.87
N TYR A 28 -7.98 7.76 5.65
CA TYR A 28 -8.88 8.91 5.59
C TYR A 28 -9.89 8.80 4.44
N THR A 29 -9.43 8.41 3.23
CA THR A 29 -10.31 8.27 2.06
C THR A 29 -11.34 7.14 2.24
N ALA A 30 -10.96 6.02 2.84
CA ALA A 30 -11.87 4.90 3.11
C ALA A 30 -12.96 5.25 4.14
N LEU A 31 -12.61 5.98 5.21
CA LEU A 31 -13.56 6.31 6.28
C LEU A 31 -14.42 7.55 6.01
N SER A 32 -13.91 8.53 5.28
CA SER A 32 -14.64 9.78 5.05
C SER A 32 -15.88 9.58 4.17
N ASN A 33 -15.79 8.69 3.19
CA ASN A 33 -16.92 8.35 2.33
C ASN A 33 -16.80 6.89 1.82
N PRO A 34 -17.23 5.90 2.64
CA PRO A 34 -17.06 4.49 2.31
C PRO A 34 -17.81 4.07 1.03
N SER A 35 -18.94 4.71 0.71
CA SER A 35 -19.68 4.39 -0.52
C SER A 35 -18.93 4.86 -1.77
N ALA A 36 -18.39 6.09 -1.76
CA ALA A 36 -17.54 6.58 -2.84
C ALA A 36 -16.23 5.77 -2.95
N PHE A 37 -15.68 5.35 -1.81
CA PHE A 37 -14.48 4.51 -1.79
C PHE A 37 -14.72 3.17 -2.49
N VAL A 38 -15.85 2.50 -2.21
CA VAL A 38 -16.22 1.22 -2.85
C VAL A 38 -16.47 1.39 -4.34
N THR A 39 -17.24 2.40 -4.75
CA THR A 39 -17.60 2.58 -6.17
C THR A 39 -16.41 3.01 -7.03
N ALA A 40 -15.43 3.72 -6.45
CA ALA A 40 -14.23 4.15 -7.15
C ALA A 40 -13.20 3.02 -7.38
N GLN A 41 -13.36 1.84 -6.75
CA GLN A 41 -12.40 0.73 -6.88
C GLN A 41 -12.25 0.21 -8.32
N ILE A 42 -13.20 0.47 -9.22
CA ILE A 42 -13.16 0.05 -10.63
C ILE A 42 -13.41 1.27 -11.52
N PRO A 43 -12.60 1.55 -12.56
CA PRO A 43 -12.76 2.76 -13.39
C PRO A 43 -14.01 2.76 -14.28
N THR A 44 -14.44 1.60 -14.74
CA THR A 44 -15.34 1.45 -15.89
C THR A 44 -16.78 1.07 -15.56
N THR A 45 -17.11 0.82 -14.30
CA THR A 45 -18.48 0.49 -13.90
C THR A 45 -19.08 1.65 -13.14
N SER A 46 -19.98 2.41 -13.78
CA SER A 46 -21.03 3.10 -13.03
C SER A 46 -21.71 2.02 -12.18
N SER A 47 -21.43 2.00 -10.88
CA SER A 47 -22.03 1.04 -9.95
C SER A 47 -23.55 1.16 -10.08
N THR A 48 -24.18 0.21 -10.78
CA THR A 48 -25.64 0.13 -10.94
C THR A 48 -26.33 -0.27 -9.63
N LEU A 49 -25.55 -0.71 -8.64
CA LEU A 49 -26.01 -1.08 -7.30
C LEU A 49 -25.98 0.16 -6.39
N THR A 50 -27.02 0.98 -6.50
CA THR A 50 -27.37 1.95 -5.46
C THR A 50 -28.60 1.46 -4.71
N PRO A 51 -28.54 1.35 -3.37
CA PRO A 51 -27.40 1.67 -2.50
C PRO A 51 -26.32 0.58 -2.46
N VAL A 52 -25.07 0.99 -2.18
CA VAL A 52 -23.95 0.06 -1.93
C VAL A 52 -24.34 -0.89 -0.78
N PRO A 53 -24.18 -2.22 -0.93
CA PRO A 53 -24.56 -3.17 0.12
C PRO A 53 -23.87 -2.88 1.46
N PRO A 54 -24.57 -2.98 2.61
CA PRO A 54 -23.97 -2.74 3.93
C PRO A 54 -22.73 -3.60 4.21
N SER A 55 -22.68 -4.82 3.69
CA SER A 55 -21.51 -5.71 3.79
C SER A 55 -20.26 -5.10 3.12
N ALA A 56 -20.41 -4.45 1.97
CA ALA A 56 -19.32 -3.78 1.29
C ALA A 56 -18.84 -2.55 2.07
N LEU A 57 -19.76 -1.83 2.73
CA LEU A 57 -19.41 -0.70 3.60
C LEU A 57 -18.63 -1.17 4.84
N ILE A 58 -19.01 -2.30 5.44
CA ILE A 58 -18.24 -2.89 6.55
C ILE A 58 -16.82 -3.19 6.08
N LEU A 59 -16.66 -3.86 4.94
CA LEU A 59 -15.35 -4.20 4.38
C LEU A 59 -14.50 -2.95 4.08
N ALA A 60 -15.10 -1.90 3.52
CA ALA A 60 -14.40 -0.64 3.25
C ALA A 60 -13.89 0.02 4.54
N ASN A 61 -14.72 0.06 5.60
CA ASN A 61 -14.31 0.59 6.90
C ASN A 61 -13.22 -0.28 7.55
N THR A 62 -13.34 -1.61 7.47
CA THR A 62 -12.31 -2.54 7.97
C THR A 62 -10.98 -2.34 7.22
N LEU A 63 -11.02 -2.17 5.90
CA LEU A 63 -9.83 -1.91 5.10
C LEU A 63 -9.19 -0.56 5.46
N GLY A 64 -10.00 0.48 5.66
CA GLY A 64 -9.55 1.76 6.20
C GLY A 64 -8.77 1.56 7.50
N ASN A 65 -9.37 0.90 8.49
CA ASN A 65 -8.71 0.61 9.77
C ASN A 65 -7.40 -0.18 9.61
N ILE A 66 -7.33 -1.14 8.67
CA ILE A 66 -6.10 -1.87 8.36
C ILE A 66 -5.02 -0.94 7.80
N TYR A 67 -5.37 0.06 6.99
CA TYR A 67 -4.38 1.05 6.54
C TYR A 67 -3.76 1.83 7.70
N ALA A 68 -4.55 2.26 8.68
CA ALA A 68 -4.02 2.93 9.87
C ALA A 68 -3.12 2.00 10.70
N LEU A 69 -3.50 0.74 10.86
CA LEU A 69 -2.67 -0.28 11.52
C LEU A 69 -1.33 -0.45 10.80
N LEU A 70 -1.36 -0.61 9.47
CA LEU A 70 -0.15 -0.76 8.65
C LEU A 70 0.72 0.49 8.70
N ALA A 71 0.15 1.70 8.75
CA ALA A 71 0.92 2.93 8.90
C ALA A 71 1.71 2.93 10.22
N GLY A 72 1.09 2.50 11.31
CA GLY A 72 1.76 2.34 12.60
C GLY A 72 2.87 1.29 12.56
N LEU A 73 2.60 0.13 11.95
CA LEU A 73 3.61 -0.93 11.79
C LEU A 73 4.78 -0.46 10.92
N ALA A 74 4.53 0.27 9.83
CA ALA A 74 5.57 0.86 8.99
C ALA A 74 6.48 1.76 9.83
N VAL A 75 5.92 2.72 10.58
CA VAL A 75 6.70 3.61 11.46
C VAL A 75 7.52 2.81 12.48
N VAL A 76 6.94 1.80 13.13
CA VAL A 76 7.67 0.98 14.12
C VAL A 76 8.81 0.19 13.48
N CYS A 77 8.55 -0.45 12.33
CA CYS A 77 9.46 -1.39 11.70
C CYS A 77 10.49 -0.75 10.74
N THR A 78 10.32 0.52 10.36
CA THR A 78 11.26 1.22 9.46
C THR A 78 11.89 2.46 10.08
N PHE A 79 11.15 3.20 10.91
CA PHE A 79 11.63 4.45 11.51
C PHE A 79 12.12 4.29 12.95
N ILE A 80 11.35 3.61 13.82
CA ILE A 80 11.65 3.50 15.25
C ILE A 80 12.69 2.40 15.52
N THR A 81 12.54 1.23 14.89
CA THR A 81 13.43 0.09 15.13
C THR A 81 14.88 0.41 14.77
N ARG A 82 15.79 -0.10 15.59
CA ARG A 82 17.24 -0.08 15.35
C ARG A 82 17.80 -1.43 14.96
N GLU A 83 16.96 -2.46 14.90
CA GLU A 83 17.34 -3.81 14.49
C GLU A 83 17.08 -3.99 12.98
N PRO A 84 18.12 -4.04 12.13
CA PRO A 84 17.95 -4.13 10.69
C PRO A 84 17.23 -5.41 10.25
N ARG A 85 17.33 -6.51 11.02
CA ARG A 85 16.60 -7.75 10.74
C ARG A 85 15.09 -7.57 10.80
N VAL A 86 14.59 -6.77 11.75
CA VAL A 86 13.15 -6.46 11.87
C VAL A 86 12.67 -5.72 10.62
N THR A 87 13.41 -4.69 10.20
CA THR A 87 13.09 -3.94 8.98
C THR A 87 13.09 -4.84 7.74
N TRP A 88 14.10 -5.72 7.61
CA TRP A 88 14.19 -6.63 6.48
C TRP A 88 12.98 -7.58 6.41
N TRP A 89 12.62 -8.23 7.53
CA TRP A 89 11.47 -9.13 7.58
C TRP A 89 10.15 -8.40 7.38
N TYR A 90 10.01 -7.19 7.94
CA TYR A 90 8.85 -6.34 7.68
C TYR A 90 8.67 -6.09 6.17
N LEU A 91 9.73 -5.63 5.49
CA LEU A 91 9.66 -5.36 4.05
C LEU A 91 9.35 -6.64 3.25
N PHE A 92 9.90 -7.79 3.66
CA PHE A 92 9.62 -9.07 3.02
C PHE A 92 8.14 -9.48 3.16
N PHE A 93 7.58 -9.45 4.37
CA PHE A 93 6.19 -9.85 4.58
C PHE A 93 5.21 -8.89 3.93
N VAL A 94 5.49 -7.58 3.95
CA VAL A 94 4.66 -6.61 3.23
C VAL A 94 4.79 -6.80 1.71
N ALA A 95 5.97 -7.15 1.19
CA ALA A 95 6.12 -7.50 -0.23
C ALA A 95 5.25 -8.69 -0.63
N CYS A 96 5.11 -9.72 0.23
CA CYS A 96 4.14 -10.80 0.01
C CYS A 96 2.70 -10.29 0.05
N GLY A 97 2.38 -9.39 0.97
CA GLY A 97 1.07 -8.73 1.08
C GLY A 97 0.70 -7.95 -0.18
N ASP A 98 1.65 -7.22 -0.78
CA ASP A 98 1.44 -6.47 -2.02
C ASP A 98 0.98 -7.38 -3.16
N ILE A 99 1.58 -8.56 -3.30
CA ILE A 99 1.21 -9.52 -4.34
C ILE A 99 -0.24 -9.97 -4.14
N GLY A 100 -0.63 -10.26 -2.91
CA GLY A 100 -2.02 -10.59 -2.58
C GLY A 100 -2.99 -9.46 -2.91
N HIS A 101 -2.61 -8.22 -2.60
CA HIS A 101 -3.40 -7.03 -2.90
C HIS A 101 -3.57 -6.81 -4.42
N LEU A 102 -2.47 -6.85 -5.17
CA LEU A 102 -2.47 -6.71 -6.63
C LEU A 102 -3.26 -7.84 -7.30
N TYR A 103 -3.12 -9.07 -6.82
CA TYR A 103 -3.89 -10.21 -7.31
C TYR A 103 -5.39 -10.05 -7.04
N ALA A 104 -5.79 -9.58 -5.85
CA ALA A 104 -7.20 -9.33 -5.54
C ALA A 104 -7.81 -8.29 -6.48
N SER A 105 -7.09 -7.20 -6.79
CA SER A 105 -7.52 -6.22 -7.79
C SER A 105 -7.61 -6.84 -9.19
N TYR A 106 -6.56 -7.55 -9.63
CA TYR A 106 -6.53 -8.21 -10.95
C TYR A 106 -7.67 -9.22 -11.13
N ALA A 107 -7.96 -10.03 -10.11
CA ALA A 107 -8.98 -11.07 -10.16
C ALA A 107 -10.39 -10.50 -10.35
N VAL A 108 -10.65 -9.28 -9.88
CA VAL A 108 -11.96 -8.63 -9.99
C VAL A 108 -12.04 -7.70 -11.20
N MET A 109 -10.99 -6.92 -11.48
CA MET A 109 -10.95 -5.99 -12.62
C MET A 109 -10.85 -6.73 -13.96
N GLY A 110 -10.24 -7.91 -13.98
CA GLY A 110 -9.87 -8.60 -15.20
C GLY A 110 -8.65 -7.97 -15.89
N ARG A 111 -8.07 -8.72 -16.83
CA ARG A 111 -6.80 -8.37 -17.49
C ARG A 111 -6.85 -7.05 -18.24
N ASP A 112 -7.93 -6.79 -18.96
CA ASP A 112 -8.01 -5.63 -19.87
C ASP A 112 -8.05 -4.32 -19.08
N VAL A 113 -8.84 -4.25 -18.02
CA VAL A 113 -8.92 -3.06 -17.13
C VAL A 113 -7.67 -2.94 -16.28
N PHE A 114 -7.12 -4.05 -15.79
CA PHE A 114 -5.92 -4.02 -14.95
C PHE A 114 -4.68 -3.60 -15.73
N LEU A 115 -4.58 -3.89 -17.03
CA LEU A 115 -3.41 -3.49 -17.83
C LEU A 115 -3.61 -2.14 -18.55
N ASP A 116 -4.82 -1.60 -18.59
CA ASP A 116 -5.11 -0.27 -19.12
C ASP A 116 -4.76 0.84 -18.13
N VAL A 117 -3.46 1.04 -17.92
CA VAL A 117 -2.91 2.07 -17.02
C VAL A 117 -3.38 3.48 -17.39
N GLY A 118 -3.68 3.74 -18.66
CA GLY A 118 -4.20 5.03 -19.13
C GLY A 118 -5.64 5.30 -18.72
N GLY A 119 -6.44 4.25 -18.52
CA GLY A 119 -7.84 4.33 -18.09
C GLY A 119 -8.05 4.34 -16.57
N TRP A 120 -6.99 4.21 -15.77
CA TRP A 120 -7.10 4.17 -14.32
C TRP A 120 -7.55 5.50 -13.71
N ASN A 121 -8.54 5.42 -12.82
CA ASN A 121 -8.93 6.56 -11.98
C ASN A 121 -7.96 6.74 -10.80
N ALA A 122 -8.12 7.82 -10.04
CA ALA A 122 -7.25 8.12 -8.90
C ALA A 122 -7.22 7.02 -7.83
N MET A 123 -8.34 6.32 -7.60
CA MET A 123 -8.43 5.24 -6.62
C MET A 123 -7.63 4.01 -7.06
N VAL A 124 -7.70 3.65 -8.34
CA VAL A 124 -6.91 2.53 -8.90
C VAL A 124 -5.43 2.88 -8.94
N TRP A 125 -5.06 4.13 -9.28
CA TRP A 125 -3.67 4.58 -9.15
C TRP A 125 -3.16 4.46 -7.70
N GLY A 126 -3.98 4.84 -6.72
CA GLY A 126 -3.66 4.69 -5.30
C GLY A 126 -3.51 3.24 -4.87
N ASN A 127 -4.44 2.37 -5.25
CA ASN A 127 -4.45 0.98 -4.76
C ASN A 127 -3.53 0.05 -5.54
N VAL A 128 -3.46 0.19 -6.86
CA VAL A 128 -2.65 -0.70 -7.72
C VAL A 128 -1.31 -0.05 -8.04
N GLY A 129 -1.31 1.20 -8.50
CA GLY A 129 -0.10 1.90 -8.93
C GLY A 129 0.91 2.10 -7.78
N VAL A 130 0.47 2.67 -6.66
CA VAL A 130 1.33 2.87 -5.48
C VAL A 130 1.79 1.52 -4.92
N THR A 131 0.91 0.53 -4.81
CA THR A 131 1.28 -0.81 -4.33
C THR A 131 2.35 -1.45 -5.21
N ALA A 132 2.20 -1.40 -6.53
CA ALA A 132 3.20 -1.93 -7.46
C ALA A 132 4.54 -1.20 -7.33
N PHE A 133 4.52 0.13 -7.23
CA PHE A 133 5.71 0.95 -6.99
C PHE A 133 6.41 0.55 -5.68
N LEU A 134 5.66 0.42 -4.59
CA LEU A 134 6.23 0.03 -3.30
C LEU A 134 6.79 -1.39 -3.36
N HIS A 135 6.08 -2.34 -3.97
CA HIS A 135 6.52 -3.73 -4.12
C HIS A 135 7.89 -3.82 -4.83
N VAL A 136 8.05 -3.13 -5.96
CA VAL A 136 9.34 -3.11 -6.69
C VAL A 136 10.44 -2.54 -5.80
N ASN A 137 10.19 -1.41 -5.12
CA ASN A 137 11.18 -0.82 -4.23
C ASN A 137 11.52 -1.73 -3.05
N ARG A 138 10.54 -2.50 -2.52
CA ARG A 138 10.78 -3.45 -1.42
C ARG A 138 11.69 -4.56 -1.90
N GLY A 139 11.39 -5.16 -3.06
CA GLY A 139 12.25 -6.17 -3.68
C GLY A 139 13.68 -5.67 -3.89
N LEU A 140 13.85 -4.49 -4.50
CA LEU A 140 15.15 -3.85 -4.71
C LEU A 140 15.91 -3.58 -3.40
N THR A 141 15.19 -3.19 -2.34
CA THR A 141 15.79 -2.95 -1.02
C THR A 141 16.24 -4.25 -0.36
N ILE A 142 15.42 -5.30 -0.44
CA ILE A 142 15.69 -6.62 0.14
C ILE A 142 16.94 -7.26 -0.49
N VAL A 143 17.10 -7.14 -1.82
CA VAL A 143 18.29 -7.65 -2.53
C VAL A 143 19.51 -6.74 -2.39
N GLY A 144 19.38 -5.58 -1.74
CA GLY A 144 20.49 -4.66 -1.46
C GLY A 144 20.87 -3.74 -2.62
N ALA A 145 19.98 -3.52 -3.60
CA ALA A 145 20.27 -2.67 -4.76
C ALA A 145 20.57 -1.20 -4.39
N PHE A 146 20.08 -0.74 -3.23
CA PHE A 146 20.31 0.60 -2.70
C PHE A 146 21.43 0.65 -1.64
N GLY A 147 22.19 -0.43 -1.49
CA GLY A 147 23.17 -0.62 -0.42
C GLY A 147 22.64 -1.50 0.72
N LYS A 148 23.56 -1.94 1.59
CA LYS A 148 23.23 -2.81 2.72
C LYS A 148 22.52 -2.02 3.83
N SER A 149 21.39 -2.52 4.29
CA SER A 149 20.77 -2.10 5.55
C SER A 149 21.70 -2.47 6.70
N GLY A 150 22.06 -1.51 7.54
CA GLY A 150 23.09 -1.72 8.55
C GLY A 150 23.03 -0.70 9.68
N ALA A 151 22.98 -1.25 10.90
CA ALA A 151 23.60 -0.61 12.05
C ALA A 151 25.10 -0.51 11.74
N GLY A 152 25.68 0.67 11.98
CA GLY A 152 27.13 0.76 12.12
C GLY A 152 27.58 -0.06 13.31
#